data_AF-A0A7V9I841-F1
#
_entry.id   AF-A0A7V9I841-F1
#
_cell.length_a   1.000
_cell.length_b   1.000
_cell.length_c   1.000
_cell.angle_alpha   90.00
_cell.angle_beta   90.00
_cell.angle_gamma   90.00
#
_symmetry.space_group_name_H-M   'P 1'
#
loop_
_entity.id
_entity.type
_entity.pdbx_description
1 polymer ?
#
loop_
_entity_poly.entity_id
_entity_poly.type
_entity_poly.pdbx_seq_one_letter_code
_entity_poly.pdbx_strand_id
1 'polypeptide(L)'
;MPSARRSQHQPTDDWQQLRLLVNSPEQETYELLRPIVLFGRSSVARARETGVPERTLRRKAARFGSAGMRSLFAPDDLPESDRRRLPLGIRKAIVELKA
;
A
#
# COMPACT_ATOMS: atom_id res chain seq x y z
N MET A 1 2.22 -15.20 19.74
CA MET A 1 2.80 -16.19 18.81
C MET A 1 4.21 -15.75 18.46
N PRO A 2 5.24 -16.58 18.66
CA PRO A 2 6.61 -16.19 18.37
C PRO A 2 6.79 -16.03 16.86
N SER A 3 7.45 -14.94 16.47
CA SER A 3 7.71 -14.56 15.07
C SER A 3 8.71 -15.55 14.44
N ALA A 4 8.21 -16.62 13.82
CA ALA A 4 9.02 -17.49 12.98
C ALA A 4 9.61 -16.65 11.83
N ARG A 5 10.95 -16.52 11.80
CA ARG A 5 11.67 -15.90 10.68
C ARG A 5 11.35 -16.70 9.43
N ARG A 6 10.58 -16.11 8.50
CA ARG A 6 10.23 -16.73 7.23
C ARG A 6 11.49 -16.97 6.41
N SER A 7 11.65 -18.19 5.92
CA SER A 7 12.75 -18.61 5.05
C SER A 7 12.75 -17.76 3.78
N GLN A 8 13.88 -17.13 3.46
CA GLN A 8 14.03 -16.38 2.21
C GLN A 8 14.13 -17.36 1.04
N HIS A 9 13.07 -17.47 0.26
CA HIS A 9 13.09 -18.16 -1.03
C HIS A 9 13.54 -17.19 -2.12
N GLN A 10 14.43 -17.66 -3.00
CA GLN A 10 14.85 -16.91 -4.18
C GLN A 10 13.64 -16.79 -5.12
N PRO A 11 13.17 -15.58 -5.44
CA PRO A 11 12.05 -15.42 -6.36
C PRO A 11 12.43 -15.94 -7.74
N THR A 12 11.64 -16.84 -8.31
CA THR A 12 11.82 -17.31 -9.70
C THR A 12 11.47 -16.23 -10.72
N ASP A 13 10.73 -15.21 -10.28
CA ASP A 13 10.04 -14.27 -11.14
C ASP A 13 10.81 -12.95 -11.29
N ASP A 14 11.23 -12.62 -12.51
CA ASP A 14 11.75 -11.30 -12.86
C ASP A 14 10.61 -10.27 -12.80
N TRP A 15 10.78 -9.20 -12.02
CA TRP A 15 9.80 -8.13 -11.90
C TRP A 15 9.35 -7.57 -13.26
N GLN A 16 10.27 -7.37 -14.20
CA GLN A 16 9.92 -6.82 -15.52
C GLN A 16 9.05 -7.79 -16.32
N GLN A 17 9.31 -9.10 -16.21
CA GLN A 17 8.49 -10.10 -16.88
C GLN A 17 7.11 -10.24 -16.22
N LEU A 18 7.05 -10.27 -14.88
CA LEU A 18 5.78 -10.32 -14.15
C LEU A 18 4.88 -9.15 -14.51
N ARG A 19 5.44 -7.95 -14.63
CA ARG A 19 4.66 -6.75 -14.93
C ARG A 19 3.92 -6.84 -16.27
N LEU A 20 4.45 -7.61 -17.23
CA LEU A 20 3.80 -7.88 -18.52
C LEU A 20 2.59 -8.82 -18.42
N LEU A 21 2.49 -9.60 -17.34
CA LEU A 21 1.42 -10.59 -17.14
C LEU A 21 0.28 -10.08 -16.24
N VAL A 22 0.45 -8.91 -15.66
CA VAL A 22 -0.49 -8.35 -14.69
C VAL A 22 -1.55 -7.50 -15.40
N ASN A 23 -2.82 -7.80 -15.12
CA ASN A 23 -3.97 -7.14 -15.75
C ASN A 23 -4.74 -6.18 -14.83
N SER A 24 -4.32 -6.02 -13.57
CA SER A 24 -4.97 -5.08 -12.64
C SER A 24 -3.97 -4.31 -11.75
N PRO A 25 -4.28 -3.05 -11.38
CA PRO A 25 -3.44 -2.26 -10.48
C PRO A 25 -3.24 -2.90 -9.10
N GLU A 26 -4.24 -3.61 -8.60
CA GLU A 26 -4.21 -4.30 -7.31
C GLU A 26 -3.24 -5.47 -7.38
N GLN A 27 -3.28 -6.24 -8.47
CA GLN A 27 -2.36 -7.34 -8.70
C GLN A 27 -0.93 -6.83 -8.90
N GLU A 28 -0.73 -5.70 -9.59
CA GLU A 28 0.60 -5.08 -9.75
C GLU A 28 1.14 -4.67 -8.37
N THR A 29 0.29 -4.07 -7.55
CA THR A 29 0.65 -3.69 -6.18
C THR A 29 0.93 -4.93 -5.32
N TYR A 30 0.18 -6.02 -5.50
CA TYR A 30 0.41 -7.26 -4.79
C TYR A 30 1.76 -7.88 -5.17
N GLU A 31 2.05 -8.06 -6.46
CA GLU A 31 3.33 -8.62 -6.92
C GLU A 31 4.52 -7.73 -6.55
N LEU A 32 4.33 -6.41 -6.52
CA LEU A 32 5.33 -5.46 -6.01
C LEU A 32 5.69 -5.76 -4.55
N LEU A 33 4.69 -6.03 -3.71
CA LEU A 33 4.83 -6.24 -2.27
C LEU A 33 5.11 -7.69 -1.88
N ARG A 34 4.71 -8.67 -2.70
CA ARG A 34 4.74 -10.11 -2.42
C ARG A 34 6.10 -10.58 -1.89
N PRO A 35 7.24 -10.21 -2.49
CA PRO A 35 8.54 -10.57 -1.93
C PRO A 35 8.81 -10.05 -0.52
N ILE A 36 8.29 -8.87 -0.18
CA ILE A 36 8.46 -8.27 1.14
C ILE A 36 7.52 -8.95 2.14
N VAL A 37 6.24 -9.06 1.81
CA VAL A 37 5.20 -9.47 2.77
C VAL A 37 5.11 -10.98 2.94
N LEU A 38 5.32 -11.77 1.87
CA LEU A 38 5.28 -13.23 1.93
C LEU A 38 6.67 -13.84 2.16
N PHE A 39 7.69 -13.35 1.46
CA PHE A 39 9.04 -13.96 1.49
C PHE A 39 10.05 -13.24 2.41
N GLY A 40 9.64 -12.17 3.10
CA GLY A 40 10.50 -11.48 4.06
C GLY A 40 11.72 -10.80 3.44
N ARG A 41 11.67 -10.48 2.14
CA ARG A 41 12.74 -9.77 1.43
C ARG A 41 12.79 -8.31 1.87
N SER A 42 13.99 -7.71 1.85
CA SER A 42 14.15 -6.32 2.26
C SER A 42 13.51 -5.33 1.28
N SER A 43 12.94 -4.25 1.81
CA SER A 43 12.42 -3.13 1.03
C SER A 43 13.52 -2.49 0.17
N VAL A 44 14.74 -2.40 0.68
CA VAL A 44 15.92 -1.86 -0.03
C VAL A 44 16.20 -2.67 -1.30
N ALA A 45 16.26 -4.00 -1.18
CA ALA A 45 16.55 -4.87 -2.33
C ALA A 45 15.43 -4.77 -3.38
N ARG A 46 14.17 -4.74 -2.93
CA ARG A 46 13.02 -4.61 -3.82
C ARG A 46 12.97 -3.24 -4.50
N ALA A 47 13.38 -2.17 -3.82
CA ALA A 47 13.47 -0.83 -4.41
C ALA A 47 14.47 -0.78 -5.57
N ARG A 48 15.64 -1.42 -5.40
CA ARG A 48 16.66 -1.50 -6.45
C ARG A 48 16.18 -2.27 -7.68
N GLU A 49 15.43 -3.35 -7.47
CA GLU A 49 14.91 -4.18 -8.56
C GLU A 49 13.76 -3.50 -9.34
N THR A 50 12.89 -2.77 -8.63
CA THR A 50 11.63 -2.28 -9.20
C THR A 50 11.68 -0.80 -9.58
N GLY A 51 12.68 -0.06 -9.10
CA GLY A 51 12.77 1.40 -9.21
C GLY A 51 11.80 2.16 -8.29
N VAL A 52 10.94 1.46 -7.53
CA VAL A 52 10.00 2.09 -6.60
C VAL A 52 10.75 2.58 -5.35
N PRO A 53 10.52 3.81 -4.87
CA PRO A 53 11.16 4.31 -3.66
C PRO A 53 10.94 3.40 -2.45
N GLU A 54 12.01 3.11 -1.71
CA GLU A 54 11.96 2.21 -0.54
C GLU A 54 10.91 2.65 0.49
N ARG A 55 10.81 3.96 0.75
CA ARG A 55 9.82 4.53 1.68
C ARG A 55 8.38 4.18 1.26
N THR A 56 8.10 4.18 -0.04
CA THR A 56 6.78 3.82 -0.59
C THR A 56 6.50 2.34 -0.36
N LEU A 57 7.48 1.47 -0.63
CA LEU A 57 7.37 0.03 -0.39
C LEU A 57 7.13 -0.27 1.09
N ARG A 58 7.89 0.36 1.99
CA ARG A 58 7.74 0.18 3.45
C ARG A 58 6.36 0.60 3.93
N ARG A 59 5.86 1.76 3.47
CA ARG A 59 4.50 2.24 3.80
C ARG A 59 3.42 1.29 3.30
N LYS A 60 3.51 0.84 2.04
CA LYS A 60 2.56 -0.11 1.44
C LYS A 60 2.59 -1.47 2.16
N ALA A 61 3.77 -2.00 2.46
CA ALA A 61 3.93 -3.25 3.20
C ALA A 61 3.35 -3.17 4.62
N ALA A 62 3.54 -2.05 5.33
CA ALA A 62 2.92 -1.83 6.64
C ALA A 62 1.39 -1.83 6.55
N ARG A 63 0.83 -1.12 5.56
CA ARG A 63 -0.63 -1.10 5.32
C ARG A 63 -1.17 -2.49 4.98
N PHE A 64 -0.44 -3.26 4.17
CA PHE A 64 -0.75 -4.66 3.88
C PHE A 64 -0.69 -5.53 5.14
N GLY A 65 0.30 -5.34 6.00
CA GLY A 65 0.38 -6.04 7.28
C GLY A 65 -0.82 -5.77 8.20
N SER A 66 -1.35 -4.55 8.21
CA SER A 66 -2.50 -4.18 9.04
C SER A 66 -3.86 -4.55 8.44
N ALA A 67 -4.03 -4.45 7.12
CA ALA A 67 -5.33 -4.55 6.45
C ALA A 67 -5.43 -5.70 5.42
N GLY A 68 -4.37 -6.49 5.24
CA GLY A 68 -4.30 -7.59 4.28
C GLY A 68 -4.54 -7.15 2.83
N MET A 69 -5.22 -8.00 2.06
CA MET A 69 -5.56 -7.75 0.66
C MET A 69 -6.40 -6.49 0.46
N ARG A 70 -7.21 -6.07 1.46
CA ARG A 70 -8.01 -4.83 1.40
C ARG A 70 -7.15 -3.58 1.18
N SER A 71 -5.86 -3.63 1.56
CA SER A 71 -4.92 -2.53 1.36
C SER A 71 -4.49 -2.31 -0.10
N LEU A 72 -4.70 -3.30 -0.98
CA LEU A 72 -4.29 -3.28 -2.39
C LEU A 72 -5.27 -2.49 -3.25
N PHE A 73 -6.55 -2.60 -2.89
CA PHE A 73 -7.61 -1.79 -3.46
C PHE A 73 -7.41 -0.35 -2.98
N ALA A 74 -7.70 0.62 -3.85
CA ALA A 74 -7.82 2.01 -3.42
C ALA A 74 -8.65 2.03 -2.12
N PRO A 75 -8.29 2.85 -1.11
CA PRO A 75 -9.26 3.09 -0.06
C PRO A 75 -10.56 3.47 -0.77
N ASP A 76 -11.66 2.76 -0.48
CA ASP A 76 -13.00 3.35 -0.63
C ASP A 76 -12.82 4.80 -0.20
N ASP A 77 -13.17 5.76 -1.06
CA ASP A 77 -12.97 7.20 -0.89
C ASP A 77 -13.45 7.71 0.47
N LEU A 78 -12.71 7.40 1.52
CA LEU A 78 -12.56 8.21 2.67
C LEU A 78 -11.38 9.05 2.24
N PRO A 79 -11.61 10.26 1.68
CA PRO A 79 -10.56 11.26 1.73
C PRO A 79 -10.00 11.15 3.13
N GLU A 80 -8.68 10.95 3.27
CA GLU A 80 -7.99 11.30 4.51
C GLU A 80 -8.60 12.63 4.86
N SER A 81 -9.48 12.65 5.88
CA SER A 81 -10.38 13.76 6.11
C SER A 81 -9.48 14.97 6.11
N ASP A 82 -9.51 15.77 5.03
CA ASP A 82 -8.53 16.81 4.87
C ASP A 82 -8.69 17.62 6.15
N ARG A 83 -7.70 17.58 7.04
CA ARG A 83 -7.89 18.11 8.40
C ARG A 83 -8.20 19.60 8.35
N ARG A 84 -8.01 20.22 7.18
CA ARG A 84 -8.32 21.60 6.82
C ARG A 84 -9.74 21.79 6.28
N ARG A 85 -10.45 20.73 5.90
CA ARG A 85 -11.83 20.77 5.41
C ARG A 85 -12.80 20.36 6.51
N LEU A 86 -13.62 21.32 6.94
CA LEU A 86 -14.71 21.07 7.85
C LEU A 86 -15.80 20.20 7.18
N PRO A 87 -16.40 19.24 7.91
CA PRO A 87 -17.59 18.52 7.48
C PRO A 87 -18.70 19.47 7.00
N LEU A 88 -19.48 19.04 6.00
CA LEU A 88 -20.51 19.86 5.36
C LEU A 88 -21.51 20.44 6.37
N GLY A 89 -21.91 19.67 7.38
CA GLY A 89 -22.81 20.13 8.44
C GLY A 89 -22.26 21.31 9.24
N ILE A 90 -20.96 21.26 9.60
CA ILE A 90 -20.30 22.35 10.34
C ILE A 90 -20.20 23.62 9.47
N ARG A 91 -19.91 23.48 8.17
CA ARG A 91 -19.89 24.63 7.26
C ARG A 91 -21.24 25.34 7.18
N LYS A 92 -22.33 24.56 7.11
CA LYS A 92 -23.70 25.12 7.07
C LYS A 92 -24.04 25.87 8.36
N ALA A 93 -23.73 25.27 9.51
CA ALA A 93 -23.95 25.92 10.81
C ALA A 93 -23.17 27.24 10.96
N ILE A 94 -21.94 27.31 10.47
CA ILE A 94 -21.15 28.56 10.49
C ILE A 94 -21.78 29.65 9.62
N VAL A 95 -22.31 29.30 8.44
CA VAL A 95 -22.98 30.26 7.55
C VAL A 95 -24.26 30.77 8.20
N GLU A 96 -25.04 29.87 8.80
CA GLU A 96 -26.29 30.20 9.49
C GLU A 96 -26.06 31.10 10.71
N LEU A 97 -24.98 30.89 11.46
CA LEU A 97 -24.59 31.76 12.58
C LEU A 97 -24.03 33.13 12.17
N LYS A 98 -23.65 33.31 10.90
CA LYS A 98 -23.14 34.58 10.36
C LYS A 98 -24.21 35.40 9.62
N ALA A 99 -25.39 34.84 9.38
CA ALA A 99 -26.55 35.54 8.82
C ALA A 99 -27.29 36.29 9.93
#